data_AF-A0A2P4PUK5-F1
#
_entry.id   AF-A0A2P4PUK5-F1
#
_cell.length_a   1.000
_cell.length_b   1.000
_cell.length_c   1.000
_cell.angle_alpha   90.00
_cell.angle_beta   90.00
_cell.angle_gamma   90.00
#
_symmetry.space_group_name_H-M   'P 1'
#
loop_
_entity.id
_entity.type
_entity.pdbx_description
1 polymer ?
#
loop_
_entity_poly.entity_id
_entity_poly.type
_entity_poly.pdbx_seq_one_letter_code
_entity_poly.pdbx_strand_id
1 'polypeptide(L)' 'MILNRVRENPIPKTNDRFVSLYKKCWQHEPDERPPICQVIEELDSIDPIINNLPTNSNKSKITQDKDSDLNITTYSK' A
#
# COMPACT_ATOMS: atom_id res chain seq x y z
N MET A 1 -11.47 14.65 -11.71
CA MET A 1 -11.88 15.46 -10.54
C MET A 1 -12.89 14.63 -9.76
N ILE A 2 -12.56 14.16 -8.55
CA ILE A 2 -13.54 13.44 -7.73
C ILE A 2 -14.51 14.49 -7.18
N LEU A 3 -15.78 14.37 -7.56
CA LEU A 3 -16.85 15.24 -7.08
C LEU A 3 -16.95 15.07 -5.55
N ASN A 4 -16.69 16.14 -4.81
CA ASN A 4 -16.87 16.31 -3.34
C ASN A 4 -15.69 15.98 -2.41
N ARG A 5 -14.52 15.53 -2.90
CA ARG A 5 -13.32 15.25 -2.05
C ARG A 5 -13.59 14.34 -0.83
N VAL A 6 -14.68 13.57 -0.83
CA VAL A 6 -15.00 12.67 0.29
C VAL A 6 -14.18 11.40 0.15
N ARG A 7 -13.60 10.96 1.26
CA ARG A 7 -12.92 9.65 1.40
C ARG A 7 -13.75 8.74 2.29
N GLU A 8 -13.48 7.46 2.21
CA GLU A 8 -14.08 6.46 3.08
C GLU A 8 -13.73 6.68 4.55
N ASN A 9 -14.64 6.22 5.42
CA ASN A 9 -14.38 6.16 6.85
C ASN A 9 -13.62 4.86 7.17
N PRO A 10 -12.65 4.89 8.12
CA PRO A 10 -11.98 3.68 8.56
C PRO A 10 -12.97 2.63 9.07
N ILE A 11 -12.78 1.37 8.67
CA ILE A 11 -13.57 0.26 9.20
C ILE A 11 -13.12 -0.01 10.64
N PRO A 12 -14.04 -0.19 11.61
CA PRO A 12 -13.69 -0.53 12.98
C PRO A 12 -12.77 -1.76 13.04
N LYS A 13 -11.78 -1.73 13.97
CA LYS A 13 -10.75 -2.78 14.14
C LYS A 13 -9.73 -2.89 13.00
N THR A 14 -9.73 -1.97 12.04
CA THR A 14 -8.61 -1.84 11.08
C THR A 14 -7.38 -1.32 11.82
N ASN A 15 -6.19 -1.84 11.49
CA ASN A 15 -4.94 -1.39 12.09
C ASN A 15 -4.75 0.13 11.89
N ASP A 16 -4.57 0.88 12.97
CA ASP A 16 -4.45 2.34 12.95
C ASP A 16 -3.27 2.83 12.09
N ARG A 17 -2.21 2.02 12.00
CA ARG A 17 -1.04 2.33 11.18
C ARG A 17 -1.36 2.18 9.70
N PHE A 18 -2.13 1.17 9.32
CA PHE A 18 -2.67 1.03 7.96
C PHE A 18 -3.61 2.19 7.61
N VAL A 19 -4.48 2.58 8.56
CA VAL A 19 -5.37 3.74 8.41
C VAL A 19 -4.60 5.03 8.15
N SER A 20 -3.54 5.24 8.92
CA SER A 20 -2.68 6.41 8.78
C SER A 20 -1.96 6.42 7.43
N LEU A 21 -1.49 5.25 6.97
CA LEU A 21 -0.81 5.10 5.69
C LEU A 21 -1.71 5.47 4.51
N TYR A 22 -2.90 4.88 4.38
CA TYR A 22 -3.75 5.20 3.23
C TYR A 22 -4.24 6.66 3.24
N LYS A 23 -4.39 7.27 4.42
CA LYS A 23 -4.72 8.70 4.54
C LYS A 23 -3.61 9.58 3.97
N LYS A 24 -2.34 9.26 4.25
CA LYS A 24 -1.20 9.94 3.62
C LYS A 24 -1.21 9.75 2.09
N CYS A 25 -1.49 8.54 1.60
CA CYS A 25 -1.59 8.27 0.17
C CYS A 25 -2.72 9.04 -0.52
N TRP A 26 -3.75 9.44 0.22
CA TRP A 26 -4.90 10.18 -0.30
C TRP A 26 -4.79 11.69 -0.23
N GLN A 27 -3.63 12.23 0.18
CA GLN A 27 -3.42 13.67 0.21
C GLN A 27 -3.75 14.30 -1.14
N HIS A 28 -4.41 15.45 -1.07
CA HIS A 28 -4.88 16.14 -2.26
C HIS A 28 -3.69 16.55 -3.13
N GLU A 29 -2.70 17.16 -2.49
CA GLU A 29 -1.45 17.58 -3.11
C GLU A 29 -0.61 16.36 -3.51
N PRO A 30 -0.25 16.21 -4.79
CA PRO A 30 0.56 15.07 -5.25
C PRO A 30 1.92 14.98 -4.54
N ASP A 31 2.54 16.12 -4.23
CA ASP A 31 3.86 16.20 -3.61
C ASP A 31 3.86 15.77 -2.14
N GLU A 32 2.69 15.77 -1.48
CA GLU A 32 2.53 15.28 -0.11
C GLU A 32 2.33 13.76 -0.03
N ARG A 33 2.16 13.08 -1.18
CA ARG A 33 1.98 11.64 -1.21
C ARG A 33 3.32 10.93 -1.05
N PRO A 34 3.39 9.87 -0.24
CA PRO A 34 4.61 9.09 -0.11
C PRO A 34 4.95 8.36 -1.43
N PRO A 35 6.23 8.21 -1.78
CA PRO A 35 6.66 7.37 -2.88
C PRO A 35 6.34 5.90 -2.58
N ILE A 36 6.14 5.10 -3.64
CA ILE A 36 5.72 3.71 -3.50
C ILE A 36 6.68 2.86 -2.66
N CYS A 37 7.98 3.16 -2.68
CA CYS A 37 8.97 2.48 -1.85
C CYS A 37 8.69 2.66 -0.34
N GLN A 38 8.36 3.89 0.09
CA GLN A 38 8.02 4.16 1.49
C GLN A 38 6.70 3.49 1.88
N VAL A 39 5.74 3.41 0.96
CA VAL A 39 4.48 2.70 1.21
C VAL A 39 4.74 1.22 1.46
N ILE A 40 5.61 0.58 0.68
CA ILE A 40 5.99 -0.83 0.86
C ILE A 40 6.69 -1.03 2.21
N GLU A 41 7.65 -0.18 2.57
CA GLU A 41 8.35 -0.24 3.86
C GLU A 41 7.39 -0.05 5.05
N GLU A 42 6.43 0.88 4.96
CA GLU A 42 5.40 1.06 5.98
C GLU A 42 4.48 -0.17 6.07
N LEU A 43 4.10 -0.78 4.94
CA LEU A 43 3.27 -1.99 4.92
C LEU A 43 3.99 -3.21 5.51
N ASP A 44 5.25 -3.43 5.17
CA ASP A 44 6.05 -4.57 5.66
C ASP A 44 6.25 -4.52 7.18
N SER A 45 6.19 -3.33 7.76
CA SER A 45 6.32 -3.12 9.20
C SER A 45 4.98 -3.10 9.94
N ILE A 46 3.84 -3.18 9.24
CA ILE A 46 2.52 -3.31 9.86
C ILE A 46 2.27 -4.78 10.17
N ASP A 47 2.00 -5.10 11.43
CA ASP A 47 1.63 -6.45 11.81
C ASP A 47 0.32 -6.86 11.13
N PRO A 48 0.27 -8.06 10.52
CA PRO A 48 -0.95 -8.57 9.94
C PRO A 48 -2.01 -8.71 11.03
N ILE A 49 -3.26 -8.32 10.72
CA ILE A 49 -4.38 -8.55 11.63
C ILE A 49 -4.55 -10.07 11.75
N ILE A 50 -4.15 -10.65 12.88
CA ILE A 50 -4.43 -12.04 13.22
C ILE A 50 -5.91 -12.11 13.60
N ASN A 51 -6.78 -12.11 12.61
CA ASN A 51 -8.10 -12.67 12.80
C ASN A 51 -7.89 -14.19 12.88
N ASN A 52 -8.47 -14.87 13.89
CA ASN A 52 -8.52 -16.33 13.98
C ASN A 52 -9.39 -16.93 12.86
N LEU A 53 -9.18 -16.51 11.61
CA LEU A 53 -9.68 -17.17 10.42
C LEU A 53 -8.63 -18.23 10.08
N PRO A 54 -9.00 -19.51 9.88
CA PRO A 54 -8.04 -20.54 9.50
C PRO A 54 -7.47 -20.20 8.14
N THR A 55 -6.33 -19.52 8.11
CA THR A 55 -5.58 -19.28 6.89
C THR A 55 -4.86 -20.58 6.56
N ASN A 56 -5.42 -21.36 5.65
CA ASN A 56 -4.64 -22.32 4.87
C ASN A 56 -3.76 -21.53 3.90
N SER A 57 -2.76 -20.82 4.43
CA SER A 57 -1.79 -20.11 3.60
C SER A 57 -0.83 -21.14 3.01
N ASN A 58 -1.22 -21.76 1.90
CA ASN A 58 -0.27 -22.21 0.91
C ASN A 58 0.49 -20.95 0.48
N LYS A 59 1.65 -20.75 1.12
CA LYS A 59 2.67 -19.78 0.79
C LYS A 59 3.07 -20.05 -0.66
N SER A 60 2.36 -19.47 -1.63
CA SER A 60 2.80 -19.43 -3.00
C SER A 60 4.13 -18.68 -2.96
N LYS A 61 5.23 -19.43 -3.15
CA LYS A 61 6.50 -18.84 -3.53
C LYS A 61 6.18 -17.92 -4.70
N ILE A 62 6.41 -16.62 -4.55
CA ILE A 62 6.55 -15.73 -5.70
C ILE A 62 7.78 -16.27 -6.44
N THR A 63 7.53 -17.08 -7.46
CA THR A 63 8.55 -17.38 -8.46
C THR A 63 8.80 -16.06 -9.18
N GLN A 64 10.07 -15.69 -9.32
CA GLN A 64 10.45 -14.54 -10.13
C GLN A 64 10.14 -14.88 -11.59
N ASP A 65 8.94 -14.52 -12.04
CA ASP A 65 8.62 -14.52 -13.46
C ASP A 65 9.31 -13.30 -14.06
N LYS A 66 10.43 -13.59 -14.72
CA LYS A 66 11.21 -12.65 -15.53
C LYS A 66 10.43 -12.39 -16.81
N ASP A 67 9.43 -11.53 -16.77
CA ASP A 67 8.93 -10.89 -17.99
C ASP A 67 9.54 -9.50 -18.10
N SER A 68 10.51 -9.43 -19.00
CA SER A 68 11.03 -8.24 -19.64
C SER A 68 9.88 -7.45 -20.27
N ASP A 69 9.63 -6.24 -19.76
CA ASP A 69 9.62 -5.00 -20.55
C ASP A 69 8.90 -3.89 -19.75
N LEU A 70 9.68 -3.20 -18.91
CA LEU A 70 9.43 -1.81 -18.53
C LEU A 70 10.80 -1.19 -18.26
N ASN A 71 11.42 -0.78 -19.35
CA ASN A 71 12.54 0.14 -19.42
C ASN A 71 12.21 1.44 -18.65
N ILE A 72 12.56 1.47 -17.37
CA ILE A 72 12.60 2.70 -16.59
C ILE A 72 13.85 3.48 -17.04
N THR A 73 13.75 4.16 -18.17
CA THR A 73 14.79 5.10 -18.59
C THR A 73 14.74 6.30 -17.64
N THR A 74 15.63 6.25 -16.65
CA THR A 74 16.32 7.38 -15.99
C THR A 74 15.47 8.59 -15.60
N TYR A 75 15.14 8.68 -14.31
CA TYR A 75 15.03 9.98 -13.65
C TYR A 75 16.39 10.26 -12.98
N SER A 76 17.23 11.03 -13.69
CA SER A 76 18.45 11.61 -13.13
C SER A 76 18.17 13.06 -12.73
N LYS A 77 18.76 13.47 -11.61
CA LYS A 77 18.66 14.80 -11.01
C LYS A 77 19.35 15.87 -11.87
#